data_AF-A0A5D0WRL6-F1
#
_entry.id   AF-A0A5D0WRL6-F1
#
_cell.length_a   1.000
_cell.length_b   1.000
_cell.length_c   1.000
_cell.angle_alpha   90.00
_cell.angle_beta   90.00
_cell.angle_gamma   90.00
#
_symmetry.space_group_name_H-M   'P 1'
#
loop_
_entity.id
_entity.type
_entity.pdbx_description
1 polymer ?
#
loop_
_entity_poly.entity_id
_entity_poly.type
_entity_poly.pdbx_seq_one_letter_code
_entity_poly.pdbx_strand_id
1 'polypeptide(L)'
;MIKTKTFRTAVLAAAVAIPAGAAVAAMPMGDMPMTAEQQWAQTEEGRIMTRPIAGIANSQWFDYQGNVLESKKELSSDLKRATDLEDARDAYGEYAHELKDNRLDYAKYMSEKGHTVPRVYLEN
;
A
#
# COMPACT_ATOMS: atom_id res chain seq x y z
N MET A 1 7.27 43.21 -48.80
CA MET A 1 5.92 43.66 -48.36
C MET A 1 5.06 42.40 -48.41
N ILE A 2 4.54 41.78 -47.34
CA ILE A 2 3.84 42.19 -46.10
C ILE A 2 4.27 41.17 -45.00
N LYS A 3 5.02 41.53 -43.94
CA LYS A 3 4.64 41.94 -42.57
C LYS A 3 3.71 40.99 -41.74
N THR A 4 4.34 40.32 -40.74
CA THR A 4 3.91 40.09 -39.33
C THR A 4 2.72 39.12 -39.08
N LYS A 5 2.56 38.34 -37.99
CA LYS A 5 2.95 38.44 -36.57
C LYS A 5 3.06 37.05 -35.89
N THR A 6 4.00 36.91 -34.98
CA THR A 6 4.10 35.88 -33.94
C THR A 6 2.93 35.98 -32.96
N PHE A 7 2.33 34.85 -32.58
CA PHE A 7 1.46 34.77 -31.40
C PHE A 7 2.07 33.79 -30.39
N ARG A 8 2.60 34.36 -29.31
CA ARG A 8 2.90 33.65 -28.07
C ARG A 8 1.59 33.50 -27.31
N THR A 9 1.17 32.27 -27.04
CA THR A 9 0.10 32.02 -26.07
C THR A 9 0.76 31.51 -24.80
N ALA A 10 0.95 32.42 -23.85
CA ALA A 10 1.19 32.06 -22.46
C ALA A 10 -0.14 31.58 -21.88
N VAL A 11 -0.21 30.32 -21.46
CA VAL A 11 -1.32 29.84 -20.62
C VAL A 11 -0.85 29.97 -19.19
N LEU A 12 -1.23 31.09 -18.55
CA LEU A 12 -1.37 31.16 -17.10
C LEU A 12 -2.74 30.56 -16.76
N ALA A 13 -2.77 29.52 -15.92
CA ALA A 13 -4.01 29.11 -15.27
C ALA A 13 -3.73 28.55 -13.87
N ALA A 14 -3.95 29.43 -12.89
CA ALA A 14 -4.41 29.23 -11.52
C ALA A 14 -3.87 28.02 -10.74
N ALA A 15 -2.93 28.30 -9.83
CA ALA A 15 -2.79 27.51 -8.60
C ALA A 15 -4.08 27.63 -7.79
N VAL A 16 -4.80 26.52 -7.63
CA VAL A 16 -5.88 26.41 -6.64
C VAL A 16 -5.21 26.36 -5.27
N ALA A 17 -5.24 27.49 -4.56
CA ALA A 17 -4.93 27.52 -3.14
C ALA A 17 -6.05 26.79 -2.40
N ILE A 18 -5.81 25.54 -1.99
CA ILE A 18 -6.69 24.85 -1.04
C ILE A 18 -6.47 25.52 0.32
N PRO A 19 -7.49 26.13 0.95
CA PRO A 19 -7.33 26.63 2.31
C PRO A 19 -7.03 25.45 3.25
N ALA A 20 -5.85 25.49 3.86
CA ALA A 20 -5.49 24.63 4.99
C ALA A 20 -6.42 24.98 6.16
N GLY A 21 -7.36 24.09 6.48
CA GLY A 21 -8.27 24.29 7.59
C GLY A 21 -9.70 23.84 7.32
N ALA A 22 -9.90 22.63 6.80
CA ALA A 22 -11.14 21.92 7.05
C ALA A 22 -10.89 21.02 8.26
N ALA A 23 -11.38 21.44 9.42
CA ALA A 23 -11.69 20.51 10.49
C ALA A 23 -12.68 19.50 9.90
N VAL A 24 -12.20 18.31 9.54
CA VAL A 24 -13.03 17.16 9.18
C VAL A 24 -13.69 16.68 10.47
N ALA A 25 -14.70 17.42 10.90
CA ALA A 25 -15.56 17.07 12.01
C ALA A 25 -16.31 15.79 11.64
N ALA A 26 -15.98 14.70 12.33
CA ALA A 26 -16.78 13.49 12.56
C ALA A 26 -17.68 13.06 11.40
N MET A 27 -17.10 12.81 10.22
CA MET A 27 -17.77 11.94 9.25
C MET A 27 -17.49 10.49 9.67
N PRO A 28 -18.47 9.58 9.60
CA PRO A 28 -18.20 8.16 9.82
C PRO A 28 -17.12 7.72 8.82
N MET A 29 -16.02 7.15 9.32
CA MET A 29 -14.88 6.70 8.50
C MET A 29 -15.29 5.79 7.33
N GLY A 30 -16.48 5.18 7.38
CA GLY A 30 -17.04 4.35 6.31
C GLY A 30 -17.45 5.09 5.03
N ASP A 31 -17.69 6.40 5.07
CA ASP A 31 -18.12 7.19 3.90
C ASP A 31 -16.98 8.06 3.29
N MET A 32 -15.79 8.01 3.88
CA MET A 32 -14.62 8.72 3.35
C MET A 32 -14.04 7.96 2.14
N PRO A 33 -13.60 8.65 1.08
CA PRO A 33 -12.87 8.00 0.01
C PRO A 33 -11.64 7.30 0.59
N MET A 34 -11.37 6.08 0.09
CA MET A 34 -10.26 5.25 0.54
C MET A 34 -8.93 6.00 0.46
N THR A 35 -8.15 5.97 1.54
CA THR A 35 -6.83 6.60 1.60
C THR A 35 -5.84 5.89 0.68
N ALA A 36 -4.73 6.55 0.34
CA ALA A 36 -3.69 5.94 -0.47
C ALA A 36 -3.07 4.72 0.24
N GLU A 37 -2.88 4.81 1.55
CA GLU A 37 -2.32 3.74 2.37
C GLU A 37 -3.27 2.54 2.44
N GLN A 38 -4.59 2.77 2.54
CA GLN A 38 -5.59 1.69 2.50
C GLN A 38 -5.66 1.03 1.12
N GLN A 39 -5.57 1.80 0.02
CA GLN A 39 -5.50 1.24 -1.34
C GLN A 39 -4.25 0.38 -1.52
N TRP A 40 -3.12 0.83 -0.96
CA TRP A 40 -1.88 0.08 -1.01
C TRP A 40 -1.96 -1.21 -0.19
N ALA A 41 -2.50 -1.16 1.03
CA ALA A 41 -2.79 -2.33 1.85
C ALA A 41 -3.63 -3.37 1.11
N GLN A 42 -4.70 -2.94 0.42
CA GLN A 42 -5.52 -3.84 -0.40
C GLN A 42 -4.75 -4.45 -1.57
N THR A 43 -3.84 -3.69 -2.17
CA THR A 43 -2.97 -4.18 -3.23
C THR A 43 -2.01 -5.26 -2.72
N GLU A 44 -1.37 -5.06 -1.56
CA GLU A 44 -0.51 -6.07 -0.95
C GLU A 44 -1.30 -7.27 -0.40
N GLU A 45 -2.52 -7.08 0.11
CA GLU A 45 -3.41 -8.21 0.45
C GLU A 45 -3.68 -9.09 -0.77
N GLY A 46 -3.91 -8.48 -1.93
CA GLY A 46 -4.09 -9.20 -3.20
C GLY A 46 -2.85 -9.99 -3.63
N ARG A 47 -1.67 -9.70 -3.06
CA ARG A 47 -0.40 -10.39 -3.31
C ARG A 47 -0.08 -11.47 -2.26
N ILE A 48 -0.95 -11.69 -1.27
CA ILE A 48 -0.78 -12.76 -0.29
C ILE A 48 -0.74 -14.11 -1.01
N MET A 49 0.33 -14.88 -0.77
CA MET A 49 0.48 -16.19 -1.35
C MET A 49 -0.50 -17.17 -0.70
N THR A 50 -1.31 -17.84 -1.51
CA THR A 50 -2.25 -18.88 -1.05
C THR A 50 -1.69 -20.30 -1.16
N ARG A 51 -0.50 -20.45 -1.76
CA ARG A 51 0.20 -21.72 -1.95
C ARG A 51 1.70 -21.49 -1.75
N PRO A 52 2.43 -22.49 -1.22
CA PRO A 52 3.87 -22.38 -1.07
C PRO A 52 4.59 -22.28 -2.43
N ILE A 53 5.71 -21.56 -2.45
CA ILE A 53 6.60 -21.51 -3.62
C ILE A 53 7.11 -22.92 -3.91
N ALA A 54 7.14 -23.29 -5.19
CA ALA A 54 7.51 -24.62 -5.68
C ALA A 54 6.67 -25.79 -5.08
N GLY A 55 5.54 -25.51 -4.42
CA GLY A 55 4.74 -26.53 -3.74
C GLY A 55 5.34 -27.05 -2.43
N ILE A 56 6.36 -26.38 -1.87
CA ILE A 56 7.12 -26.84 -0.70
C ILE A 56 6.64 -26.14 0.58
N ALA A 57 5.91 -26.87 1.43
CA ALA A 57 5.49 -26.39 2.75
C ALA A 57 6.59 -26.62 3.81
N ASN A 58 7.64 -25.82 3.75
CA ASN A 58 8.73 -25.80 4.76
C ASN A 58 8.40 -24.87 5.94
N SER A 59 9.28 -24.77 6.93
CA SER A 59 9.08 -23.88 8.09
C SER A 59 8.84 -22.43 7.66
N GLN A 60 9.60 -21.92 6.69
CA GLN A 60 9.48 -20.54 6.23
C GLN A 60 8.11 -20.25 5.59
N TRP A 61 7.49 -21.23 4.94
CA TRP A 61 6.11 -21.11 4.45
C TRP A 61 5.13 -20.90 5.61
N PHE A 62 5.25 -21.68 6.68
CA PHE A 62 4.37 -21.55 7.84
C PHE A 62 4.65 -20.27 8.63
N ASP A 63 5.90 -19.84 8.73
CA ASP A 63 6.27 -18.56 9.33
C ASP A 63 5.64 -17.40 8.55
N TYR A 64 5.72 -17.42 7.20
CA TYR A 64 5.05 -16.44 6.34
C TYR A 64 3.54 -16.39 6.60
N GLN A 65 2.87 -17.54 6.65
CA GLN A 65 1.43 -17.59 6.94
C GLN A 65 1.11 -17.03 8.34
N GLY A 66 1.93 -17.36 9.34
CA GLY A 66 1.81 -16.85 10.69
C GLY A 66 1.93 -15.32 10.74
N ASN A 67 2.96 -14.77 10.09
CA ASN A 67 3.19 -13.33 10.05
C ASN A 67 2.03 -12.59 9.36
N VAL A 68 1.51 -13.11 8.23
CA VAL A 68 0.32 -12.53 7.58
C VAL A 68 -0.89 -12.47 8.51
N LEU A 69 -1.11 -13.51 9.32
CA LEU A 69 -2.21 -13.54 10.29
C LEU A 69 -1.97 -12.56 11.45
N GLU A 70 -0.73 -12.42 11.92
CA GLU A 70 -0.37 -11.46 12.96
C GLU A 70 -0.56 -10.02 12.46
N SER A 71 -0.05 -9.67 11.26
CA SER A 71 -0.25 -8.33 10.69
C SER A 71 -1.74 -8.00 10.50
N LYS A 72 -2.58 -8.98 10.13
CA LYS A 72 -4.04 -8.78 10.04
C LYS A 72 -4.68 -8.50 11.40
N LYS A 73 -4.23 -9.21 12.43
CA LYS A 73 -4.70 -9.02 13.80
C LYS A 73 -4.25 -7.66 14.33
N GLU A 74 -3.02 -7.25 14.08
CA GLU A 74 -2.46 -5.95 14.46
C GLU A 74 -3.23 -4.81 13.79
N LEU A 75 -3.43 -4.85 12.47
CA LEU A 75 -4.26 -3.86 11.76
C LEU A 75 -5.66 -3.73 12.41
N SER A 76 -6.33 -4.85 12.72
CA SER A 76 -7.63 -4.79 13.39
C SER A 76 -7.55 -4.18 14.79
N SER A 77 -6.46 -4.42 15.50
CA SER A 77 -6.16 -3.87 16.83
C SER A 77 -5.93 -2.36 16.74
N ASP A 78 -5.17 -1.90 15.75
CA ASP A 78 -4.74 -0.52 15.59
C ASP A 78 -5.88 0.35 15.08
N LEU A 79 -6.67 -0.15 14.13
CA LEU A 79 -7.90 0.53 13.68
C LEU A 79 -8.94 0.66 14.79
N LYS A 80 -8.96 -0.23 15.80
CA LYS A 80 -9.82 -0.07 16.98
C LYS A 80 -9.32 1.01 17.94
N ARG A 81 -8.02 1.30 17.92
CA ARG A 81 -7.38 2.32 18.77
C ARG A 81 -7.24 3.67 18.06
N ALA A 82 -7.33 3.70 16.73
CA ALA A 82 -7.24 4.90 15.93
C ALA A 82 -8.29 5.93 16.36
N THR A 83 -7.84 7.15 16.62
CA THR A 83 -8.66 8.27 17.09
C THR A 83 -8.94 9.28 15.99
N ASP A 84 -8.11 9.32 14.96
CA ASP A 84 -8.28 10.15 13.78
C ASP A 84 -7.88 9.46 12.46
N LEU A 85 -7.88 10.23 11.38
CA LEU A 85 -7.54 9.73 10.05
C LEU A 85 -6.04 9.45 9.89
N GLU A 86 -5.16 10.16 10.61
CA GLU A 86 -3.71 9.97 10.54
C GLU A 86 -3.35 8.62 11.16
N ASP A 87 -3.90 8.31 12.34
CA ASP A 87 -3.75 7.00 13.00
C ASP A 87 -4.17 5.84 12.07
N ALA A 88 -5.29 6.01 11.34
CA ALA A 88 -5.77 4.98 10.42
C ALA A 88 -4.86 4.82 9.20
N ARG A 89 -4.31 5.92 8.68
CA ARG A 89 -3.37 5.89 7.53
C ARG A 89 -2.08 5.20 7.92
N ASP A 90 -1.54 5.52 9.09
CA ASP A 90 -0.33 4.89 9.61
C ASP A 90 -0.55 3.38 9.80
N ALA A 91 -1.65 2.96 10.42
CA ALA A 91 -1.99 1.55 10.60
C ALA A 91 -2.10 0.79 9.26
N TYR A 92 -2.75 1.38 8.24
CA TYR A 92 -2.81 0.77 6.91
C TYR A 92 -1.45 0.74 6.20
N GLY A 93 -0.64 1.80 6.37
CA GLY A 93 0.69 1.91 5.79
C GLY A 93 1.66 0.87 6.36
N GLU A 94 1.70 0.74 7.68
CA GLU A 94 2.48 -0.28 8.38
C GLU A 94 2.03 -1.68 7.97
N TYR A 95 0.72 -1.94 7.94
CA TYR A 95 0.19 -3.21 7.49
C TYR A 95 0.60 -3.57 6.05
N ALA A 96 0.56 -2.62 5.12
CA ALA A 96 0.99 -2.82 3.74
C ALA A 96 2.49 -3.13 3.65
N HIS A 97 3.31 -2.39 4.41
CA HIS A 97 4.75 -2.64 4.54
C HIS A 97 5.03 -4.05 5.05
N GLU A 98 4.38 -4.46 6.14
CA GLU A 98 4.57 -5.79 6.74
C GLU A 98 4.18 -6.91 5.76
N LEU A 99 3.06 -6.79 5.05
CA LEU A 99 2.69 -7.79 4.04
C LEU A 99 3.75 -7.93 2.94
N LYS A 100 4.27 -6.79 2.46
CA LYS A 100 5.31 -6.73 1.44
C LYS A 100 6.60 -7.37 1.93
N ASP A 101 7.08 -7.00 3.10
CA ASP A 101 8.36 -7.46 3.64
C ASP A 101 8.31 -8.95 3.96
N ASN A 102 7.25 -9.42 4.62
CA ASN A 102 7.04 -10.85 4.86
C ASN A 102 7.03 -11.67 3.56
N ARG A 103 6.38 -11.16 2.51
CA ARG A 103 6.36 -11.78 1.18
C ARG A 103 7.75 -11.81 0.55
N LEU A 104 8.49 -10.71 0.60
CA LEU A 104 9.84 -10.59 0.04
C LEU A 104 10.84 -11.49 0.77
N ASP A 105 10.75 -11.58 2.09
CA ASP A 105 11.63 -12.43 2.90
C ASP A 105 11.41 -13.91 2.61
N TYR A 106 10.16 -14.36 2.52
CA TYR A 106 9.86 -15.74 2.11
C TYR A 106 10.33 -16.02 0.68
N ALA A 107 10.07 -15.11 -0.26
CA ALA A 107 10.52 -15.21 -1.64
C ALA A 107 12.05 -15.30 -1.72
N LYS A 108 12.77 -14.42 -1.01
CA LYS A 108 14.23 -14.39 -0.95
C LYS A 108 14.79 -15.69 -0.38
N TYR A 109 14.24 -16.17 0.73
CA TYR A 109 14.62 -17.46 1.32
C TYR A 109 14.50 -18.59 0.29
N MET A 110 13.37 -18.67 -0.43
CA MET A 110 13.15 -19.72 -1.42
C MET A 110 14.11 -19.61 -2.60
N SER A 111 14.41 -18.38 -3.04
CA SER A 111 15.43 -18.12 -4.06
C SER A 111 16.83 -18.56 -3.62
N GLU A 112 17.22 -18.28 -2.37
CA GLU A 112 18.50 -18.70 -1.79
C GLU A 112 18.62 -20.22 -1.66
N LYS A 113 17.49 -20.93 -1.56
CA LYS A 113 17.44 -22.41 -1.63
C LYS A 113 17.41 -22.97 -3.06
N GLY A 114 17.50 -22.12 -4.08
CA GLY A 114 17.57 -22.52 -5.48
C GLY A 114 16.21 -22.79 -6.13
N HIS A 115 15.10 -22.37 -5.49
CA HIS A 115 13.78 -22.50 -6.07
C HIS A 115 13.44 -21.31 -6.96
N THR A 116 12.77 -21.56 -8.08
CA THR A 116 12.26 -20.49 -8.94
C THR A 116 11.11 -19.76 -8.25
N VAL A 117 11.25 -18.43 -8.12
CA VAL A 117 10.23 -17.56 -7.52
C VAL A 117 9.48 -16.80 -8.60
N PRO A 118 8.14 -16.80 -8.59
CA PRO A 118 7.34 -15.97 -9.49
C PRO A 118 7.65 -14.47 -9.33
N ARG A 119 7.79 -13.75 -10.46
CA ARG A 119 8.11 -12.32 -10.48
C ARG A 119 7.11 -11.46 -9.69
N VAL A 120 5.84 -11.83 -9.69
CA VAL A 120 4.77 -11.15 -8.92
C VAL A 120 5.07 -11.02 -7.43
N TYR A 121 5.98 -11.86 -6.90
CA TYR A 121 6.38 -11.83 -5.49
C TYR A 121 7.69 -11.09 -5.23
N LEU A 122 8.34 -10.55 -6.27
CA LEU A 122 9.62 -9.84 -6.20
C LEU A 122 9.50 -8.34 -6.52
N GLU A 123 8.28 -7.88 -6.84
CA GLU A 123 8.03 -6.48 -7.20
C GLU A 123 8.01 -5.58 -5.95
N ASN A 124 8.63 -4.41 -6.10
CA ASN A 124 8.70 -3.34 -5.11
C ASN A 124 7.48 -2.42 -5.20
#